data_AF-A0A3D0I0K9-F1
#
_entry.id   AF-A0A3D0I0K9-F1
#
_cell.length_a   1.000
_cell.length_b   1.000
_cell.length_c   1.000
_cell.angle_alpha   90.00
_cell.angle_beta   90.00
_cell.angle_gamma   90.00
#
_symmetry.space_group_name_H-M   'P 1'
#
loop_
_entity.id
_entity.type
_entity.pdbx_description
1 polymer ?
#
loop_
_entity_poly.entity_id
_entity_poly.type
_entity_poly.pdbx_seq_one_letter_code
_entity_poly.pdbx_strand_id
1 'polypeptide(L)'
;MRAGLFFCGLRLFVAALALPLAAGCAINPATGKPQLVLMSETHEAELGRKAADQVIQEMGFVDDPALAQYVEALGQRLVRVSVRPDQHFEFHVVDMQEPNAFALPGGYVYVSRGLLAIANSEDEVANVLGHEIGHVLARHAAQRETRALPGSLLTGLTALAAGIVGGSQAAALVGSIGQTATSGLLAAYSRDQEREADKLGQELAARAGYSPAGMTAFLATLERETSLEAKGPRRPSFFDSHPSTPERVSTTETFARALAVSPGTPLAPTRAAFLEKLDGLVLGADARQGVFEEGTFLHPELAFHIRFPQDWKTTNGRTAVGAISPSQDAVVALESQARGSDPRAVAESFVAAQRIRVSRAGAVSISGLEAFRVLGVAQTESGDVPLMLVFIAYRDVIYRVTGLARSSVFQERAADFEKTAESFGALSSAERARIVQRRLRLAKALAGETIEQLGARVRNVWSSEQIAIANALEPGTRLEAGRLVKFAREEPL
;
A
#
# COMPACT_ATOMS: atom_id res chain seq x y z
N MET A 1 61.78 -35.98 19.68
CA MET A 1 62.18 -35.49 21.02
C MET A 1 62.36 -33.97 20.95
N ARG A 2 61.82 -33.25 21.94
CA ARG A 2 61.97 -31.80 22.27
C ARG A 2 61.24 -30.82 21.33
N ALA A 3 60.18 -30.09 21.71
CA ALA A 3 60.01 -29.07 22.77
C ALA A 3 61.07 -27.95 22.64
N GLY A 4 60.80 -26.65 22.56
CA GLY A 4 59.63 -25.78 22.75
C GLY A 4 60.16 -24.34 22.97
N LEU A 5 59.24 -23.37 23.05
CA LEU A 5 59.36 -21.95 23.46
C LEU A 5 59.62 -20.91 22.34
N PHE A 6 58.65 -20.09 21.88
CA PHE A 6 57.73 -19.10 22.51
C PHE A 6 58.35 -17.76 22.93
N PHE A 7 57.58 -16.70 22.64
CA PHE A 7 57.61 -15.31 23.16
C PHE A 7 58.47 -14.26 22.48
N CYS A 8 57.98 -13.70 21.36
CA CYS A 8 58.00 -12.25 21.14
C CYS A 8 57.03 -11.89 19.99
N GLY A 9 55.82 -11.41 20.27
CA GLY A 9 54.94 -10.95 19.18
C GLY A 9 53.49 -10.61 19.52
N LEU A 10 53.00 -10.84 20.74
CA LEU A 10 51.57 -10.69 21.06
C LEU A 10 51.24 -9.40 21.85
N ARG A 11 51.86 -8.26 21.52
CA ARG A 11 51.49 -6.97 22.16
C ARG A 11 51.21 -5.82 21.20
N LEU A 12 51.26 -6.02 19.88
CA LEU A 12 51.06 -4.94 18.90
C LEU A 12 49.81 -5.08 18.01
N PHE A 13 49.01 -6.15 18.17
CA PHE A 13 47.83 -6.38 17.31
C PHE A 13 46.47 -6.05 17.95
N VAL A 14 46.43 -5.60 19.21
CA VAL A 14 45.16 -5.26 19.90
C VAL A 14 44.82 -3.76 19.82
N ALA A 15 45.77 -2.91 19.40
CA ALA A 15 45.54 -1.46 19.32
C ALA A 15 44.91 -0.96 18.01
N ALA A 16 44.70 -1.84 17.02
CA ALA A 16 44.18 -1.46 15.68
C ALA A 16 42.68 -1.73 15.46
N LEU A 17 41.96 -2.29 16.45
CA LEU A 17 40.53 -2.62 16.33
C LEU A 17 39.58 -1.67 17.09
N ALA A 18 40.09 -0.58 17.66
CA ALA A 18 39.29 0.32 18.51
C ALA A 18 38.70 1.55 17.80
N LEU A 19 38.96 1.80 16.51
CA LEU A 19 38.33 2.89 15.75
C LEU A 19 38.00 2.36 14.33
N PRO A 20 36.71 2.21 13.96
CA PRO A 20 35.84 3.37 13.73
C PRO A 20 34.43 3.20 14.33
N LEU A 21 34.30 3.14 15.66
CA LEU A 21 32.99 3.33 16.32
C LEU A 21 32.58 4.82 16.39
N ALA A 22 33.49 5.74 16.07
CA ALA A 22 33.24 7.18 16.09
C ALA A 22 32.39 7.68 14.90
N ALA A 23 32.22 6.88 13.83
CA ALA A 23 31.44 7.28 12.65
C ALA A 23 29.92 7.06 12.80
N GLY A 24 29.49 6.30 13.81
CA GLY A 24 28.07 5.97 14.01
C GLY A 24 27.28 7.01 14.79
N CYS A 25 27.93 7.82 15.64
CA CYS A 25 27.29 8.86 16.45
C CYS A 25 27.48 10.23 15.81
N ALA A 26 26.54 10.63 14.94
CA ALA A 26 26.49 11.98 14.38
C ALA A 26 25.31 12.76 14.99
N ILE A 27 25.45 14.08 15.11
CA ILE A 27 24.31 14.96 15.43
C ILE A 27 23.47 15.07 14.16
N ASN A 28 22.19 14.67 14.24
CA ASN A 28 21.27 14.86 13.13
C ASN A 28 20.90 16.35 13.03
N PRO A 29 21.10 17.01 11.87
CA PRO A 29 20.88 18.44 11.72
C PRO A 29 19.41 18.86 11.80
N ALA A 30 18.47 17.95 11.56
CA ALA A 30 17.04 18.22 11.68
C ALA A 30 16.59 18.17 13.14
N THR A 31 17.11 17.21 13.91
CA THR A 31 16.63 16.97 15.29
C THR A 31 17.51 17.64 16.34
N GLY A 32 18.76 17.98 15.99
CA GLY A 32 19.78 18.48 16.91
C GLY A 32 20.28 17.42 17.91
N LYS A 33 19.90 16.15 17.75
CA LYS A 33 20.21 15.07 18.69
C LYS A 33 21.30 14.13 18.14
N PRO A 34 22.13 13.53 19.01
CA PRO A 34 22.99 12.43 18.60
C PRO A 34 22.13 11.23 18.19
N GLN A 35 22.40 10.68 17.01
CA GLN A 35 21.73 9.49 16.50
C GLN A 35 22.76 8.44 16.09
N LEU A 36 22.51 7.19 16.48
CA LEU A 36 23.26 6.04 15.97
C LEU A 36 22.62 5.56 14.68
N VAL A 37 23.27 5.82 13.55
CA VAL A 37 22.86 5.31 12.24
C VAL A 37 24.07 4.67 11.58
N LEU A 38 24.05 3.35 11.43
CA LEU A 38 25.15 2.60 10.82
C LEU A 38 25.04 2.53 9.28
N MET A 39 23.88 2.90 8.75
CA MET A 39 23.60 2.96 7.32
C MET A 39 24.13 4.27 6.70
N SER A 40 24.91 4.17 5.62
CA SER A 40 25.33 5.34 4.84
C SER A 40 24.14 5.94 4.08
N GLU A 41 24.17 7.24 3.80
CA GLU A 41 23.13 7.89 2.98
C GLU A 41 23.06 7.30 1.56
N THR A 42 24.18 6.84 1.01
CA THR A 42 24.21 6.16 -0.30
C THR A 42 23.49 4.81 -0.27
N HIS A 43 23.69 4.02 0.78
CA HIS A 43 22.99 2.76 0.95
C HIS A 43 21.50 2.97 1.23
N GLU A 44 21.18 4.00 2.01
CA GLU A 44 19.80 4.43 2.28
C GLU A 44 19.07 4.80 0.98
N ALA A 45 19.72 5.57 0.09
CA ALA A 45 19.15 5.92 -1.21
C ALA A 45 18.95 4.70 -2.13
N GLU A 46 19.89 3.75 -2.14
CA GLU A 46 19.75 2.52 -2.92
C GLU A 46 18.59 1.64 -2.42
N LEU A 47 18.46 1.51 -1.10
CA LEU A 47 17.36 0.79 -0.47
C LEU A 47 16.02 1.46 -0.80
N GLY A 48 15.97 2.78 -0.70
CA GLY A 48 14.83 3.60 -1.07
C GLY A 48 14.35 3.36 -2.49
N ARG A 49 15.27 3.39 -3.47
CA ARG A 49 14.94 3.16 -4.88
C ARG A 49 14.37 1.75 -5.12
N LYS A 50 14.97 0.71 -4.52
CA LYS A 50 14.46 -0.67 -4.64
C LYS A 50 13.06 -0.81 -4.03
N ALA A 51 12.83 -0.16 -2.89
CA ALA A 51 11.53 -0.13 -2.23
C ALA A 51 10.49 0.65 -3.03
N ALA A 52 10.88 1.76 -3.67
CA ALA A 52 10.02 2.55 -4.55
C ALA A 52 9.54 1.73 -5.76
N ASP A 53 10.43 0.95 -6.38
CA ASP A 53 10.07 0.03 -7.47
C ASP A 53 9.00 -0.98 -7.03
N GLN A 54 9.10 -1.49 -5.78
CA GLN A 54 8.10 -2.40 -5.21
C GLN A 54 6.77 -1.72 -4.94
N VAL A 55 6.75 -0.50 -4.40
CA VAL A 55 5.52 0.28 -4.18
C VAL A 55 4.77 0.50 -5.50
N ILE A 56 5.49 0.83 -6.58
CA ILE A 56 4.89 1.01 -7.90
C ILE A 56 4.26 -0.30 -8.41
N GLN A 57 4.94 -1.42 -8.21
CA GLN A 57 4.45 -2.73 -8.62
C GLN A 57 3.24 -3.20 -7.83
N GLU A 58 3.14 -2.86 -6.55
CA GLU A 58 2.08 -3.33 -5.64
C GLU A 58 0.87 -2.40 -5.62
N MET A 59 1.11 -1.10 -5.43
CA MET A 59 0.06 -0.10 -5.26
C MET A 59 -0.22 0.65 -6.56
N GLY A 60 0.83 0.98 -7.32
CA GLY A 60 0.76 1.89 -8.46
C GLY A 60 0.32 3.31 -8.09
N PHE A 61 0.24 4.17 -9.09
CA PHE A 61 -0.12 5.58 -8.91
C PHE A 61 -1.52 5.90 -9.40
N VAL A 62 -2.11 6.94 -8.81
CA VAL A 62 -3.35 7.52 -9.30
C VAL A 62 -3.13 8.14 -10.68
N ASP A 63 -4.00 7.78 -11.63
CA ASP A 63 -4.03 8.32 -12.99
C ASP A 63 -4.69 9.71 -13.02
N ASP A 64 -4.02 10.68 -12.39
CA ASP A 64 -4.42 12.09 -12.36
C ASP A 64 -3.15 12.98 -12.30
N PRO A 65 -2.64 13.43 -13.46
CA PRO A 65 -1.43 14.25 -13.52
C PRO A 65 -1.55 15.58 -12.78
N ALA A 66 -2.76 16.16 -12.70
CA ALA A 66 -2.98 17.44 -12.03
C ALA A 66 -2.93 17.29 -10.52
N LEU A 67 -3.53 16.22 -9.98
CA LEU A 67 -3.43 15.88 -8.56
C LEU A 67 -1.99 15.51 -8.18
N ALA A 68 -1.31 14.72 -8.99
CA ALA A 68 0.09 14.35 -8.77
C ALA A 68 0.99 15.60 -8.72
N GLN A 69 0.86 16.51 -9.69
CA GLN A 69 1.61 17.77 -9.70
C GLN A 69 1.29 18.66 -8.49
N TYR A 70 0.03 18.68 -8.05
CA TYR A 70 -0.39 19.45 -6.88
C TYR A 70 0.25 18.93 -5.59
N VAL A 71 0.23 17.60 -5.36
CA VAL A 71 0.86 16.97 -4.19
C VAL A 71 2.39 17.15 -4.21
N GLU A 72 3.02 16.99 -5.38
CA GLU A 72 4.45 17.28 -5.57
C GLU A 72 4.78 18.72 -5.23
N ALA A 73 4.02 19.69 -5.75
CA ALA A 73 4.24 21.11 -5.45
C ALA A 73 4.09 21.43 -3.96
N LEU A 74 3.13 20.78 -3.27
CA LEU A 74 2.90 20.91 -1.84
C LEU A 74 4.08 20.36 -1.03
N GLY A 75 4.52 19.14 -1.33
CA GLY A 75 5.67 18.49 -0.69
C GLY A 75 6.96 19.29 -0.89
N GLN A 76 7.26 19.70 -2.13
CA GLN A 76 8.44 20.50 -2.44
C GLN A 76 8.43 21.86 -1.74
N ARG A 77 7.26 22.44 -1.47
CA ARG A 77 7.14 23.68 -0.69
C ARG A 77 7.64 23.50 0.75
N LEU A 78 7.35 22.35 1.37
CA LEU A 78 7.81 22.01 2.71
C LEU A 78 9.33 21.73 2.71
N VAL A 79 9.84 21.00 1.71
CA VAL A 79 11.27 20.68 1.59
C VAL A 79 12.13 21.94 1.47
N ARG A 80 11.70 22.93 0.68
CA ARG A 80 12.43 24.20 0.49
C ARG A 80 12.67 24.99 1.77
N VAL A 81 11.78 24.83 2.78
CA VAL A 81 11.93 25.47 4.08
C VAL A 81 12.53 24.53 5.12
N SER A 82 12.98 23.33 4.74
CA SER A 82 13.61 22.39 5.67
C SER A 82 15.06 22.79 6.00
N VAL A 83 15.69 22.03 6.88
CA VAL A 83 17.13 22.14 7.18
C VAL A 83 18.02 21.53 6.08
N ARG A 84 17.44 20.80 5.12
CA ARG A 84 18.13 20.14 4.01
C ARG A 84 17.38 20.39 2.70
N PRO A 85 17.30 21.65 2.22
CA PRO A 85 16.53 22.00 1.03
C PRO A 85 17.07 21.37 -0.27
N ASP A 86 18.34 20.95 -0.27
CA ASP A 86 19.00 20.31 -1.42
C ASP A 86 18.90 18.76 -1.38
N GLN A 87 18.29 18.19 -0.34
CA GLN A 87 18.07 16.74 -0.26
C GLN A 87 17.01 16.31 -1.28
N HIS A 88 17.26 15.18 -1.94
CA HIS A 88 16.31 14.58 -2.86
C HIS A 88 14.99 14.19 -2.17
N PHE A 89 13.87 14.61 -2.73
CA PHE A 89 12.53 14.18 -2.35
C PHE A 89 11.66 13.99 -3.60
N GLU A 90 10.83 12.96 -3.58
CA GLU A 90 9.78 12.71 -4.57
C GLU A 90 8.46 12.45 -3.85
N PHE A 91 7.36 13.02 -4.34
CA PHE A 91 6.04 12.87 -3.76
C PHE A 91 5.09 12.22 -4.76
N HIS A 92 4.44 11.14 -4.34
CA HIS A 92 3.56 10.36 -5.21
C HIS A 92 2.20 10.10 -4.57
N VAL A 93 1.15 10.07 -5.39
CA VAL A 93 -0.19 9.66 -4.95
C VAL A 93 -0.41 8.21 -5.33
N VAL A 94 -0.52 7.33 -4.34
CA VAL A 94 -0.70 5.88 -4.56
C VAL A 94 -2.18 5.52 -4.68
N ASP A 95 -2.47 4.55 -5.55
CA ASP A 95 -3.81 3.97 -5.73
C ASP A 95 -4.14 2.99 -4.59
N MET A 96 -4.27 3.54 -3.39
CA MET A 96 -4.62 2.83 -2.17
C MET A 96 -5.88 3.47 -1.58
N GLN A 97 -6.91 2.66 -1.35
CA GLN A 97 -8.21 3.13 -0.87
C GLN A 97 -8.20 3.45 0.64
N GLU A 98 -7.35 2.78 1.41
CA GLU A 98 -7.20 2.99 2.85
C GLU A 98 -6.46 4.31 3.10
N PRO A 99 -6.93 5.17 4.03
CA PRO A 99 -6.22 6.39 4.40
C PRO A 99 -4.83 6.11 4.97
N ASN A 100 -3.79 6.53 4.26
CA ASN A 100 -2.41 6.39 4.71
C ASN A 100 -1.46 7.40 4.03
N ALA A 101 -0.31 7.64 4.66
CA ALA A 101 0.87 8.26 4.07
C ALA A 101 2.11 7.57 4.65
N PHE A 102 3.20 7.55 3.89
CA PHE A 102 4.44 6.96 4.37
C PHE A 102 5.65 7.47 3.60
N ALA A 103 6.79 7.54 4.27
CA ALA A 103 8.08 7.79 3.65
C ALA A 103 8.97 6.54 3.60
N LEU A 104 9.69 6.38 2.50
CA LEU A 104 10.78 5.44 2.34
C LEU A 104 12.14 6.14 2.51
N PRO A 105 13.20 5.37 2.84
CA PRO A 105 14.59 5.80 2.71
C PRO A 105 14.86 6.57 1.41
N GLY A 106 15.74 7.58 1.44
CA GLY A 106 16.14 8.31 0.22
C GLY A 106 15.15 9.39 -0.27
N GLY A 107 14.07 9.66 0.47
CA GLY A 107 13.19 10.81 0.23
C GLY A 107 11.95 10.53 -0.62
N TYR A 108 11.58 9.27 -0.83
CA TYR A 108 10.31 8.94 -1.47
C TYR A 108 9.16 9.04 -0.46
N VAL A 109 8.18 9.88 -0.74
CA VAL A 109 7.02 10.11 0.13
C VAL A 109 5.75 9.81 -0.65
N TYR A 110 4.87 9.01 -0.05
CA TYR A 110 3.64 8.56 -0.66
C TYR A 110 2.45 9.01 0.17
N VAL A 111 1.38 9.43 -0.52
CA VAL A 111 0.08 9.71 0.08
C VAL A 111 -0.99 8.89 -0.64
N SER A 112 -1.87 8.22 0.10
CA SER A 112 -2.93 7.44 -0.50
C SER A 112 -4.08 8.33 -0.97
N ARG A 113 -4.77 7.92 -2.04
CA ARG A 113 -6.04 8.56 -2.40
C ARG A 113 -7.09 8.43 -1.30
N GLY A 114 -7.06 7.37 -0.49
CA GLY A 114 -7.90 7.24 0.70
C GLY A 114 -7.72 8.40 1.68
N LEU A 115 -6.46 8.81 1.91
CA LEU A 115 -6.12 9.93 2.78
C LEU A 115 -6.67 11.23 2.22
N LEU A 116 -6.42 11.49 0.94
CA LEU A 116 -6.90 12.68 0.26
C LEU A 116 -8.43 12.75 0.25
N ALA A 117 -9.13 11.61 0.10
CA ALA A 117 -10.58 11.55 0.09
C ALA A 117 -11.22 12.07 1.41
N ILE A 118 -10.54 11.90 2.55
CA ILE A 118 -11.03 12.36 3.86
C ILE A 118 -10.42 13.68 4.33
N ALA A 119 -9.33 14.17 3.72
CA ALA A 119 -8.74 15.48 4.04
C ALA A 119 -9.66 16.65 3.68
N ASN A 120 -9.69 17.70 4.50
CA ASN A 120 -10.60 18.84 4.39
C ASN A 120 -9.93 20.18 4.12
N SER A 121 -8.60 20.25 4.13
CA SER A 121 -7.84 21.45 3.83
C SER A 121 -6.44 21.13 3.30
N GLU A 122 -5.84 22.08 2.59
CA GLU A 122 -4.43 21.99 2.20
C GLU A 122 -3.51 21.95 3.44
N ASP A 123 -3.89 22.64 4.52
CA ASP A 123 -3.16 22.61 5.80
C ASP A 123 -3.05 21.18 6.36
N GLU A 124 -4.13 20.39 6.34
CA GLU A 124 -4.12 18.99 6.81
C GLU A 124 -3.11 18.15 6.00
N VAL A 125 -3.18 18.21 4.67
CA VAL A 125 -2.28 17.44 3.80
C VAL A 125 -0.83 17.92 3.96
N ALA A 126 -0.61 19.24 4.07
CA ALA A 126 0.72 19.81 4.29
C ALA A 126 1.35 19.32 5.61
N ASN A 127 0.56 19.21 6.68
CA ASN A 127 1.04 18.70 7.96
C ASN A 127 1.37 17.20 7.89
N VAL A 128 0.54 16.39 7.21
CA VAL A 128 0.82 14.96 6.98
C VAL A 128 2.11 14.78 6.18
N LEU A 129 2.27 15.50 5.06
CA LEU A 129 3.51 15.45 4.27
C LEU A 129 4.71 15.98 5.07
N GLY A 130 4.52 17.01 5.89
CA GLY A 130 5.54 17.55 6.78
C GLY A 130 6.01 16.51 7.81
N HIS A 131 5.09 15.72 8.36
CA HIS A 131 5.39 14.61 9.27
C HIS A 131 6.21 13.52 8.57
N GLU A 132 5.83 13.11 7.35
CA GLU A 132 6.60 12.16 6.56
C GLU A 132 8.01 12.67 6.20
N ILE A 133 8.12 13.96 5.82
CA ILE A 133 9.42 14.61 5.63
C ILE A 133 10.23 14.60 6.94
N GLY A 134 9.57 14.81 8.09
CA GLY A 134 10.17 14.69 9.42
C GLY A 134 10.81 13.32 9.65
N HIS A 135 10.14 12.22 9.28
CA HIS A 135 10.72 10.87 9.35
C HIS A 135 11.98 10.71 8.50
N VAL A 136 11.98 11.26 7.28
CA VAL A 136 13.14 11.22 6.38
C VAL A 136 14.30 12.05 6.93
N LEU A 137 14.04 13.30 7.33
CA LEU A 137 15.06 14.20 7.86
C LEU A 137 15.67 13.66 9.17
N ALA A 138 14.85 13.05 10.02
CA ALA A 138 15.30 12.37 11.23
C ALA A 138 15.93 10.99 10.97
N ARG A 139 15.92 10.50 9.72
CA ARG A 139 16.44 9.19 9.29
C ARG A 139 15.85 8.03 10.11
N HIS A 140 14.57 8.10 10.44
CA HIS A 140 13.91 7.14 11.33
C HIS A 140 13.92 5.70 10.80
N ALA A 141 13.78 5.51 9.48
CA ALA A 141 13.91 4.20 8.85
C ALA A 141 15.32 3.63 9.02
N ALA A 142 16.37 4.42 8.74
CA ALA A 142 17.75 3.99 8.89
C ALA A 142 18.12 3.67 10.36
N GLN A 143 17.57 4.41 11.32
CA GLN A 143 17.71 4.10 12.76
C GLN A 143 17.06 2.75 13.12
N ARG A 144 15.86 2.45 12.57
CA ARG A 144 15.17 1.18 12.81
C ARG A 144 15.98 0.01 12.26
N GLU A 145 16.47 0.11 11.03
CA GLU A 145 17.37 -0.89 10.44
C GLU A 145 18.63 -1.08 11.28
N THR A 146 19.25 0.03 11.72
CA THR A 146 20.42 -0.01 12.60
C THR A 146 20.15 -0.74 13.92
N ARG A 147 18.96 -0.56 14.51
CA ARG A 147 18.53 -1.28 15.73
C ARG A 147 18.22 -2.75 15.49
N ALA A 148 17.88 -3.15 14.27
CA ALA A 148 17.68 -4.55 13.89
C ALA A 148 19.00 -5.31 13.70
N LEU A 149 20.12 -4.60 13.46
CA LEU A 149 21.43 -5.21 13.16
C LEU A 149 22.01 -6.14 14.24
N PRO A 150 21.88 -5.92 15.56
CA PRO A 150 22.38 -6.84 16.58
C PRO A 150 21.74 -8.24 16.50
N GLY A 151 20.48 -8.32 16.08
CA GLY A 151 19.82 -9.60 15.76
C GLY A 151 20.39 -10.23 14.49
N SER A 152 20.65 -9.40 13.48
CA SER A 152 21.23 -9.82 12.18
C SER A 152 22.69 -10.27 12.24
N LEU A 153 23.46 -9.89 13.25
CA LEU A 153 24.85 -10.38 13.45
C LEU A 153 24.88 -11.78 14.11
N LEU A 154 23.84 -12.15 14.87
CA LEU A 154 23.62 -13.54 15.31
C LEU A 154 22.96 -14.40 14.22
N THR A 155 22.17 -13.80 13.33
CA THR A 155 21.55 -14.45 12.15
C THR A 155 22.26 -14.11 10.83
N GLY A 156 23.53 -13.66 10.91
CA GLY A 156 24.28 -13.09 9.77
C GLY A 156 24.70 -14.09 8.71
N LEU A 157 24.28 -15.34 8.85
CA LEU A 157 24.37 -16.40 7.85
C LEU A 157 22.99 -16.87 7.36
N THR A 158 21.88 -16.27 7.82
CA THR A 158 20.52 -16.74 7.53
C THR A 158 19.53 -15.66 7.06
N ALA A 159 19.85 -14.36 7.11
CA ALA A 159 18.89 -13.30 6.77
C ALA A 159 18.80 -12.92 5.27
N LEU A 160 19.72 -13.40 4.42
CA LEU A 160 19.48 -13.46 2.96
C LEU A 160 18.41 -14.52 2.58
N ALA A 161 17.82 -15.19 3.58
CA ALA A 161 16.81 -16.24 3.43
C ALA A 161 15.53 -15.98 4.27
N ALA A 162 15.27 -14.74 4.73
CA ALA A 162 14.13 -14.44 5.62
C ALA A 162 12.88 -13.86 4.93
N GLY A 163 12.70 -14.11 3.63
CA GLY A 163 11.35 -14.34 3.13
C GLY A 163 11.05 -15.81 3.40
N ILE A 164 9.86 -16.13 3.92
CA ILE A 164 9.40 -17.49 4.28
C ILE A 164 9.69 -17.86 5.75
N VAL A 165 8.82 -17.39 6.65
CA VAL A 165 8.58 -18.08 7.92
C VAL A 165 7.06 -18.15 8.15
N GLY A 166 6.50 -19.35 7.99
CA GLY A 166 5.27 -19.76 8.67
C GLY A 166 3.94 -19.54 7.95
N GLY A 167 3.73 -20.16 6.79
CA GLY A 167 2.41 -20.30 6.18
C GLY A 167 2.44 -21.29 5.02
N SER A 168 1.41 -22.13 4.86
CA SER A 168 1.34 -23.07 3.73
C SER A 168 1.55 -22.30 2.42
N GLN A 169 2.33 -22.83 1.47
CA GLN A 169 2.64 -22.13 0.22
C GLN A 169 1.40 -21.67 -0.57
N ALA A 170 0.26 -22.37 -0.37
CA ALA A 170 -1.04 -21.94 -0.86
C ALA A 170 -1.54 -20.66 -0.17
N ALA A 171 -1.45 -20.58 1.17
CA ALA A 171 -1.75 -19.35 1.91
C ALA A 171 -0.74 -18.22 1.64
N ALA A 172 0.52 -18.55 1.33
CA ALA A 172 1.52 -17.56 0.90
C ALA A 172 1.22 -16.99 -0.50
N LEU A 173 0.74 -17.83 -1.44
CA LEU A 173 0.32 -17.38 -2.77
C LEU A 173 -0.88 -16.42 -2.68
N VAL A 174 -1.95 -16.77 -1.97
CA VAL A 174 -3.10 -15.84 -1.80
C VAL A 174 -2.77 -14.67 -0.87
N GLY A 175 -1.93 -14.90 0.13
CA GLY A 175 -1.31 -13.86 0.95
C GLY A 175 -0.64 -12.82 0.06
N SER A 176 0.16 -13.22 -0.93
CA SER A 176 0.84 -12.32 -1.86
C SER A 176 -0.07 -11.64 -2.90
N ILE A 177 -1.26 -12.19 -3.18
CA ILE A 177 -2.25 -11.57 -4.07
C ILE A 177 -2.88 -10.32 -3.42
N GLY A 178 -2.80 -10.17 -2.09
CA GLY A 178 -3.35 -9.02 -1.35
C GLY A 178 -2.49 -8.45 -0.22
N GLN A 179 -1.32 -9.01 0.09
CA GLN A 179 -0.38 -8.52 1.09
C GLN A 179 0.89 -8.01 0.41
N THR A 180 1.20 -6.78 0.73
CA THR A 180 2.31 -5.93 0.30
C THR A 180 3.63 -6.55 0.80
N ALA A 181 4.58 -6.91 -0.09
CA ALA A 181 5.99 -7.12 0.30
C ALA A 181 6.58 -5.86 0.95
N THR A 182 5.94 -4.71 0.73
CA THR A 182 6.19 -3.43 1.41
C THR A 182 5.84 -3.44 2.92
N SER A 183 5.18 -4.48 3.45
CA SER A 183 4.77 -4.53 4.87
C SER A 183 5.94 -4.46 5.87
N GLY A 184 7.13 -4.95 5.51
CA GLY A 184 8.35 -4.76 6.32
C GLY A 184 8.88 -3.32 6.30
N LEU A 185 8.66 -2.58 5.20
CA LEU A 185 9.08 -1.20 5.03
C LEU A 185 8.13 -0.21 5.74
N LEU A 186 6.85 -0.60 5.88
CA LEU A 186 5.80 0.13 6.61
C LEU A 186 5.72 -0.24 8.11
N ALA A 187 6.80 -0.78 8.68
CA ALA A 187 6.85 -1.13 10.09
C ALA A 187 6.63 0.10 10.99
N ALA A 188 5.88 -0.11 12.08
CA ALA A 188 5.52 0.95 13.01
C ALA A 188 6.75 1.69 13.58
N TYR A 189 6.63 3.00 13.67
CA TYR A 189 7.63 3.83 14.36
C TYR A 189 7.42 3.82 15.87
N SER A 190 8.50 4.06 16.64
CA SER A 190 8.37 4.21 18.09
C SER A 190 7.69 5.53 18.44
N ARG A 191 7.02 5.62 19.59
CA ARG A 191 6.38 6.86 20.08
C ARG A 191 7.30 8.08 20.06
N ASP A 192 8.58 7.90 20.38
CA ASP A 192 9.57 8.98 20.37
C ASP A 192 9.85 9.51 18.96
N GLN A 193 9.83 8.63 17.96
CA GLN A 193 10.02 8.98 16.55
C GLN A 193 8.77 9.70 16.02
N GLU A 194 7.59 9.23 16.39
CA GLU A 194 6.33 9.89 16.06
C GLU A 194 6.28 11.33 16.62
N ARG A 195 6.66 11.54 17.89
CA ARG A 195 6.72 12.90 18.46
C ARG A 195 7.74 13.81 17.78
N GLU A 196 8.88 13.24 17.38
CA GLU A 196 9.91 13.99 16.65
C GLU A 196 9.43 14.38 15.25
N ALA A 197 8.74 13.47 14.55
CA ALA A 197 8.12 13.72 13.25
C ALA A 197 6.95 14.72 13.34
N ASP A 198 6.07 14.60 14.34
CA ASP A 198 4.97 15.55 14.60
C ASP A 198 5.53 16.97 14.75
N LYS A 199 6.57 17.13 15.59
CA LYS A 199 7.21 18.41 15.85
C LYS A 199 7.83 19.00 14.57
N LEU A 200 8.64 18.20 13.87
CA LEU A 200 9.29 18.65 12.63
C LEU A 200 8.25 19.01 11.56
N GLY A 201 7.20 18.20 11.41
CA GLY A 201 6.14 18.43 10.44
C GLY A 201 5.39 19.74 10.70
N GLN A 202 5.03 20.02 11.95
CA GLN A 202 4.37 21.27 12.33
C GLN A 202 5.27 22.50 12.13
N GLU A 203 6.58 22.38 12.43
CA GLU A 203 7.56 23.44 12.15
C GLU A 203 7.70 23.71 10.64
N LEU A 204 7.78 22.66 9.82
CA LEU A 204 7.84 22.78 8.36
C LEU A 204 6.57 23.41 7.80
N ALA A 205 5.39 22.98 8.27
CA ALA A 205 4.10 23.55 7.88
C ALA A 205 4.05 25.05 8.22
N ALA A 206 4.37 25.43 9.47
CA ALA A 206 4.41 26.82 9.91
C ALA A 206 5.34 27.68 9.03
N ARG A 207 6.55 27.18 8.75
CA ARG A 207 7.55 27.88 7.93
C ARG A 207 7.15 27.99 6.46
N ALA A 208 6.40 27.02 5.94
CA ALA A 208 5.86 27.04 4.58
C ALA A 208 4.60 27.92 4.44
N GLY A 209 4.06 28.43 5.55
CA GLY A 209 2.86 29.27 5.60
C GLY A 209 1.55 28.50 5.72
N TYR A 210 1.62 27.26 6.21
CA TYR A 210 0.47 26.42 6.53
C TYR A 210 0.16 26.45 8.02
N SER A 211 -1.12 26.29 8.36
CA SER A 211 -1.56 26.20 9.74
C SER A 211 -1.09 24.89 10.38
N PRO A 212 -0.29 24.91 11.47
CA PRO A 212 0.15 23.68 12.16
C PRO A 212 -1.00 22.92 12.84
N ALA A 213 -2.15 23.57 13.02
CA ALA A 213 -3.37 22.93 13.55
C ALA A 213 -3.96 21.90 12.57
N GLY A 214 -3.53 21.90 11.30
CA GLY A 214 -3.92 20.90 10.31
C GLY A 214 -3.63 19.48 10.76
N MET A 215 -2.52 19.24 11.48
CA MET A 215 -2.22 17.90 12.01
C MET A 215 -3.27 17.43 13.00
N THR A 216 -3.62 18.25 13.98
CA THR A 216 -4.62 17.90 15.00
C THR A 216 -6.00 17.65 14.38
N ALA A 217 -6.40 18.50 13.43
CA ALA A 217 -7.66 18.33 12.69
C ALA A 217 -7.69 17.02 11.90
N PHE A 218 -6.58 16.66 11.26
CA PHE A 218 -6.50 15.44 10.48
C PHE A 218 -6.47 14.17 11.36
N LEU A 219 -5.73 14.18 12.46
CA LEU A 219 -5.72 13.08 13.43
C LEU A 219 -7.13 12.79 13.97
N ALA A 220 -7.91 13.82 14.30
CA ALA A 220 -9.30 13.66 14.72
C ALA A 220 -10.18 13.01 13.63
N THR A 221 -9.94 13.36 12.36
CA THR A 221 -10.64 12.74 11.21
C THR A 221 -10.27 11.26 11.06
N LEU A 222 -8.98 10.92 11.19
CA LEU A 222 -8.49 9.54 11.15
C LEU A 222 -9.01 8.68 12.30
N GLU A 223 -9.11 9.22 13.52
CA GLU A 223 -9.68 8.51 14.68
C GLU A 223 -11.15 8.16 14.44
N ARG A 224 -11.91 9.08 13.86
CA ARG A 224 -13.32 8.84 13.52
C ARG A 224 -13.47 7.82 12.40
N GLU A 225 -12.64 7.88 11.36
CA GLU A 225 -12.64 6.89 10.28
C GLU A 225 -12.29 5.50 10.82
N THR A 226 -11.23 5.39 11.61
CA THR A 226 -10.81 4.12 12.24
C THR A 226 -11.90 3.54 13.14
N SER A 227 -12.59 4.38 13.90
CA SER A 227 -13.71 3.98 14.76
C SER A 227 -14.92 3.48 13.95
N LEU A 228 -15.17 4.07 12.78
CA LEU A 228 -16.20 3.60 11.87
C LEU A 228 -15.82 2.25 11.26
N GLU A 229 -14.58 2.09 10.79
CA GLU A 229 -14.08 0.85 10.19
C GLU A 229 -14.00 -0.31 11.19
N ALA A 230 -13.78 -0.03 12.48
CA ALA A 230 -13.77 -1.03 13.54
C ALA A 230 -15.12 -1.78 13.71
N LYS A 231 -16.21 -1.28 13.11
CA LYS A 231 -17.50 -1.97 13.06
C LYS A 231 -17.52 -3.14 12.05
N GLY A 232 -16.51 -3.24 11.17
CA GLY A 232 -16.37 -4.28 10.14
C GLY A 232 -15.12 -5.17 10.30
N PRO A 233 -14.78 -5.96 9.28
CA PRO A 233 -13.52 -6.71 9.25
C PRO A 233 -12.33 -5.75 9.37
N ARG A 234 -11.33 -6.09 10.19
CA ARG A 234 -10.13 -5.27 10.39
C ARG A 234 -9.42 -4.99 9.06
N ARG A 235 -9.25 -3.70 8.76
CA ARG A 235 -8.46 -3.18 7.64
C ARG A 235 -7.18 -2.52 8.14
N PRO A 236 -6.13 -2.43 7.31
CA PRO A 236 -4.98 -1.59 7.60
C PRO A 236 -5.41 -0.13 7.77
N SER A 237 -4.84 0.56 8.75
CA SER A 237 -5.11 1.96 9.06
C SER A 237 -3.81 2.74 9.18
N PHE A 238 -3.87 4.07 9.05
CA PHE A 238 -2.75 4.98 9.31
C PHE A 238 -2.07 4.70 10.67
N PHE A 239 -2.85 4.33 11.69
CA PHE A 239 -2.32 4.10 13.04
C PHE A 239 -1.57 2.77 13.20
N ASP A 240 -1.59 1.88 12.21
CA ASP A 240 -0.79 0.66 12.23
C ASP A 240 0.70 0.97 11.99
N SER A 241 1.02 1.96 11.15
CA SER A 241 2.40 2.47 10.96
C SER A 241 2.72 3.67 11.86
N HIS A 242 1.71 4.47 12.24
CA HIS A 242 1.86 5.69 13.06
C HIS A 242 1.01 5.63 14.33
N PRO A 243 1.42 4.88 15.38
CA PRO A 243 0.59 4.69 16.56
C PRO A 243 0.15 6.01 17.22
N SER A 244 -1.16 6.30 17.20
CA SER A 244 -1.73 7.46 17.90
C SER A 244 -1.75 7.24 19.41
N THR A 245 -1.57 8.33 20.17
CA THR A 245 -1.78 8.37 21.62
C THR A 245 -2.54 9.66 21.98
N PRO A 246 -3.35 9.66 23.06
CA PRO A 246 -3.94 10.91 23.58
C PRO A 246 -2.87 11.99 23.89
N GLU A 247 -1.67 11.55 24.27
CA GLU A 247 -0.51 12.42 24.45
C GLU A 247 -0.07 13.10 23.14
N ARG A 248 -0.01 12.38 22.00
CA ARG A 248 0.32 12.99 20.70
C ARG A 248 -0.69 14.06 20.34
N VAL A 249 -1.99 13.76 20.37
CA VAL A 249 -3.05 14.73 20.03
C VAL A 249 -2.92 16.02 20.85
N SER A 250 -2.79 15.89 22.18
CA SER A 250 -2.63 17.05 23.09
C SER A 250 -1.33 17.82 22.89
N THR A 251 -0.23 17.13 22.60
CA THR A 251 1.10 17.74 22.38
C THR A 251 1.11 18.51 21.07
N THR A 252 0.62 17.91 19.98
CA THR A 252 0.50 18.49 18.65
C THR A 252 -0.40 19.73 18.67
N GLU A 253 -1.51 19.69 19.41
CA GLU A 253 -2.41 20.83 19.58
C GLU A 253 -1.74 21.99 20.35
N THR A 254 -1.00 21.67 21.42
CA THR A 254 -0.29 22.67 22.22
C THR A 254 0.86 23.30 21.43
N PHE A 255 1.62 22.49 20.69
CA PHE A 255 2.72 22.96 19.87
C PHE A 255 2.22 23.82 18.70
N ALA A 256 1.11 23.44 18.06
CA ALA A 256 0.49 24.24 17.00
C ALA A 256 0.20 25.68 17.44
N ARG A 257 -0.33 25.86 18.66
CA ARG A 257 -0.64 27.18 19.23
C ARG A 257 0.60 28.04 19.51
N ALA A 258 1.75 27.42 19.73
CA ALA A 258 2.99 28.11 20.05
C ALA A 258 3.79 28.55 18.82
N LEU A 259 3.47 28.00 17.63
CA LEU A 259 4.20 28.29 16.41
C LEU A 259 3.70 29.55 15.71
N ALA A 260 4.64 30.40 15.29
CA ALA A 260 4.35 31.51 14.40
C ALA A 260 4.33 31.02 12.94
N VAL A 261 3.23 31.28 12.23
CA VAL A 261 3.09 30.92 10.82
C VAL A 261 3.73 31.99 9.93
N SER A 262 4.58 31.57 9.01
CA SER A 262 5.21 32.47 8.05
C SER A 262 4.17 32.98 7.04
N PRO A 263 4.28 34.23 6.56
CA PRO A 263 3.42 34.70 5.49
C PRO A 263 3.57 33.84 4.24
N GLY A 264 2.46 33.40 3.67
CA GLY A 264 2.46 32.62 2.44
C GLY A 264 1.05 32.44 1.91
N THR A 265 0.92 32.33 0.59
CA THR A 265 -0.34 31.94 -0.04
C THR A 265 -0.31 30.43 -0.28
N PRO A 266 -1.25 29.65 0.31
CA PRO A 266 -1.45 28.25 -0.05
C PRO A 266 -1.71 28.07 -1.55
N LEU A 267 -1.37 26.91 -2.11
CA LEU A 267 -1.65 26.56 -3.50
C LEU A 267 -3.17 26.49 -3.75
N ALA A 268 -3.92 26.07 -2.73
CA ALA A 268 -5.37 26.10 -2.62
C ALA A 268 -5.76 27.02 -1.43
N PRO A 269 -5.98 28.32 -1.66
CA PRO A 269 -6.15 29.32 -0.59
C PRO A 269 -7.45 29.19 0.20
N THR A 270 -8.39 28.35 -0.25
CA THR A 270 -9.66 28.11 0.43
C THR A 270 -9.96 26.61 0.48
N ARG A 271 -10.74 26.19 1.47
CA ARG A 271 -11.26 24.81 1.52
C ARG A 271 -11.96 24.42 0.22
N ALA A 272 -12.75 25.31 -0.38
CA ALA A 272 -13.43 25.02 -1.64
C ALA A 272 -12.44 24.72 -2.78
N ALA A 273 -11.43 25.58 -2.96
CA ALA A 273 -10.38 25.39 -3.96
C ALA A 273 -9.59 24.08 -3.74
N PHE A 274 -9.38 23.71 -2.47
CA PHE A 274 -8.74 22.43 -2.12
C PHE A 274 -9.63 21.24 -2.49
N LEU A 275 -10.90 21.25 -2.09
CA LEU A 275 -11.83 20.16 -2.40
C LEU A 275 -12.01 19.96 -3.92
N GLU A 276 -12.02 21.04 -4.70
CA GLU A 276 -12.09 20.97 -6.16
C GLU A 276 -10.90 20.22 -6.79
N LYS A 277 -9.72 20.18 -6.15
CA LYS A 277 -8.60 19.32 -6.58
C LYS A 277 -8.88 17.83 -6.41
N LEU A 278 -9.86 17.47 -5.60
CA LEU A 278 -10.19 16.10 -5.24
C LEU A 278 -11.45 15.58 -5.97
N ASP A 279 -12.21 16.47 -6.61
CA ASP A 279 -13.41 16.09 -7.35
C ASP A 279 -13.03 15.19 -8.53
N GLY A 280 -13.56 13.97 -8.59
CA GLY A 280 -13.04 12.96 -9.53
C GLY A 280 -12.53 11.69 -8.87
N LEU A 281 -11.98 11.84 -7.67
CA LEU A 281 -11.14 10.83 -7.04
C LEU A 281 -11.88 9.50 -6.89
N VAL A 282 -11.19 8.42 -7.28
CA VAL A 282 -11.71 7.06 -7.14
C VAL A 282 -11.82 6.69 -5.65
N LEU A 283 -12.99 6.21 -5.25
CA LEU A 283 -13.28 5.76 -3.88
C LEU A 283 -13.44 4.24 -3.84
N GLY A 284 -12.86 3.57 -2.85
CA GLY A 284 -12.87 2.10 -2.78
C GLY A 284 -11.98 1.48 -3.87
N ALA A 285 -12.23 0.24 -4.29
CA ALA A 285 -11.45 -0.40 -5.34
C ALA A 285 -11.60 0.35 -6.69
N ASP A 286 -10.51 0.44 -7.47
CA ASP A 286 -10.57 0.94 -8.85
C ASP A 286 -11.18 -0.15 -9.73
N ALA A 287 -12.38 0.10 -10.24
CA ALA A 287 -13.13 -0.84 -11.07
C ALA A 287 -12.42 -1.14 -12.39
N ARG A 288 -11.52 -0.25 -12.85
CA ARG A 288 -10.66 -0.50 -14.03
C ARG A 288 -9.77 -1.72 -13.83
N GLN A 289 -9.31 -1.95 -12.60
CA GLN A 289 -8.50 -3.10 -12.18
C GLN A 289 -9.35 -4.33 -11.83
N GLY A 290 -10.65 -4.25 -12.08
CA GLY A 290 -11.60 -5.33 -11.95
C GLY A 290 -12.38 -5.35 -10.64
N VAL A 291 -13.56 -5.94 -10.70
CA VAL A 291 -14.56 -5.97 -9.64
C VAL A 291 -15.12 -7.37 -9.44
N PHE A 292 -15.54 -7.67 -8.22
CA PHE A 292 -16.27 -8.90 -7.91
C PHE A 292 -17.79 -8.64 -7.88
N GLU A 293 -18.53 -9.39 -8.68
CA GLU A 293 -20.00 -9.50 -8.67
C GLU A 293 -20.37 -10.97 -8.40
N GLU A 294 -20.94 -11.26 -7.22
CA GLU A 294 -21.45 -12.60 -6.87
C GLU A 294 -20.45 -13.75 -7.13
N GLY A 295 -19.17 -13.55 -6.77
CA GLY A 295 -18.09 -14.53 -6.99
C GLY A 295 -17.53 -14.58 -8.42
N THR A 296 -18.06 -13.77 -9.33
CA THR A 296 -17.51 -13.54 -10.67
C THR A 296 -16.63 -12.29 -10.66
N PHE A 297 -15.39 -12.43 -11.08
CA PHE A 297 -14.49 -11.31 -11.32
C PHE A 297 -14.67 -10.78 -12.74
N LEU A 298 -14.88 -9.48 -12.88
CA LEU A 298 -15.03 -8.78 -14.15
C LEU A 298 -13.88 -7.79 -14.31
N HIS A 299 -13.13 -7.87 -15.41
CA HIS A 299 -12.07 -6.92 -15.72
C HIS A 299 -12.43 -6.10 -16.96
N PRO A 300 -12.80 -4.81 -16.83
CA PRO A 300 -13.30 -4.02 -17.95
C PRO A 300 -12.23 -3.66 -18.99
N GLU A 301 -11.01 -3.31 -18.55
CA GLU A 301 -9.93 -2.93 -19.48
C GLU A 301 -9.36 -4.14 -20.23
N LEU A 302 -8.98 -5.19 -19.50
CA LEU A 302 -8.54 -6.47 -20.09
C LEU A 302 -9.68 -7.26 -20.73
N ALA A 303 -10.93 -6.86 -20.48
CA ALA A 303 -12.17 -7.33 -21.11
C ALA A 303 -12.44 -8.83 -20.96
N PHE A 304 -12.16 -9.40 -19.78
CA PHE A 304 -12.51 -10.78 -19.46
C PHE A 304 -13.37 -10.86 -18.20
N HIS A 305 -14.00 -12.01 -18.01
CA HIS A 305 -14.54 -12.44 -16.73
C HIS A 305 -14.00 -13.80 -16.33
N ILE A 306 -14.04 -14.12 -15.04
CA ILE A 306 -13.76 -15.46 -14.50
C ILE A 306 -14.55 -15.67 -13.20
N ARG A 307 -15.10 -16.86 -12.99
CA ARG A 307 -15.89 -17.21 -11.81
C ARG A 307 -15.06 -18.05 -10.82
N PHE A 308 -15.04 -17.59 -9.58
CA PHE A 308 -14.42 -18.30 -8.47
C PHE A 308 -15.43 -19.19 -7.74
N PRO A 309 -14.96 -20.23 -7.01
CA PRO A 309 -15.87 -21.10 -6.27
C PRO A 309 -16.69 -20.32 -5.23
N GLN A 310 -17.95 -20.71 -5.04
CA GLN A 310 -18.83 -20.08 -4.06
C GLN A 310 -18.28 -20.24 -2.65
N ASP A 311 -18.54 -19.25 -1.80
CA ASP A 311 -18.12 -19.18 -0.39
C ASP A 311 -16.59 -19.12 -0.16
N TRP A 312 -15.78 -19.13 -1.22
CA TRP A 312 -14.34 -18.92 -1.09
C TRP A 312 -14.06 -17.43 -0.88
N LYS A 313 -13.07 -17.14 -0.04
CA LYS A 313 -12.65 -15.76 0.19
C LYS A 313 -11.86 -15.28 -1.02
N THR A 314 -12.41 -14.33 -1.75
CA THR A 314 -11.78 -13.75 -2.94
C THR A 314 -10.82 -12.62 -2.61
N THR A 315 -9.88 -12.35 -3.50
CA THR A 315 -8.93 -11.23 -3.41
C THR A 315 -8.58 -10.76 -4.82
N ASN A 316 -8.65 -9.45 -5.04
CA ASN A 316 -8.18 -8.81 -6.27
C ASN A 316 -6.86 -8.10 -5.97
N GLY A 317 -5.79 -8.50 -6.66
CA GLY A 317 -4.49 -7.86 -6.63
C GLY A 317 -4.11 -7.29 -7.99
N ARG A 318 -3.11 -6.41 -8.03
CA ARG A 318 -2.67 -5.74 -9.26
C ARG A 318 -2.14 -6.70 -10.33
N THR A 319 -1.53 -7.81 -9.92
CA THR A 319 -0.89 -8.79 -10.83
C THR A 319 -1.65 -10.11 -10.93
N ALA A 320 -2.62 -10.34 -10.06
CA ALA A 320 -3.33 -11.60 -9.94
C ALA A 320 -4.69 -11.42 -9.26
N VAL A 321 -5.64 -12.29 -9.57
CA VAL A 321 -6.93 -12.38 -8.88
C VAL A 321 -7.16 -13.81 -8.45
N GLY A 322 -7.66 -14.04 -7.23
CA GLY A 322 -7.75 -15.37 -6.67
C GLY A 322 -8.81 -15.55 -5.61
N ALA A 323 -8.94 -16.79 -5.15
CA ALA A 323 -9.76 -17.16 -4.02
C ALA A 323 -9.11 -18.29 -3.19
N ILE A 324 -9.38 -18.29 -1.89
CA ILE A 324 -8.95 -19.33 -0.94
C ILE A 324 -10.16 -20.03 -0.32
N SER A 325 -10.07 -21.35 -0.17
CA SER A 325 -11.13 -22.15 0.45
C SER A 325 -11.39 -21.73 1.90
N PRO A 326 -12.61 -21.90 2.43
CA PRO A 326 -12.92 -21.63 3.84
C PRO A 326 -11.99 -22.36 4.82
N SER A 327 -11.56 -23.58 4.47
CA SER A 327 -10.62 -24.41 5.22
C SER A 327 -9.14 -24.05 5.01
N GLN A 328 -8.85 -23.04 4.18
CA GLN A 328 -7.49 -22.55 3.85
C GLN A 328 -6.54 -23.64 3.34
N ASP A 329 -7.08 -24.64 2.67
CA ASP A 329 -6.37 -25.82 2.19
C ASP A 329 -6.39 -26.00 0.68
N ALA A 330 -7.06 -25.08 -0.02
CA ALA A 330 -7.09 -25.00 -1.46
C ALA A 330 -7.14 -23.53 -1.90
N VAL A 331 -6.54 -23.27 -3.06
CA VAL A 331 -6.38 -21.95 -3.66
C VAL A 331 -6.59 -22.07 -5.16
N VAL A 332 -7.25 -21.10 -5.75
CA VAL A 332 -7.27 -20.91 -7.19
C VAL A 332 -6.98 -19.44 -7.51
N ALA A 333 -6.10 -19.20 -8.48
CA ALA A 333 -5.69 -17.86 -8.89
C ALA A 333 -5.55 -17.77 -10.41
N LEU A 334 -5.81 -16.59 -10.95
CA LEU A 334 -5.56 -16.20 -12.33
C LEU A 334 -4.44 -15.16 -12.35
N GLU A 335 -3.42 -15.40 -13.17
CA GLU A 335 -2.27 -14.51 -13.36
C GLU A 335 -2.05 -14.26 -14.86
N SER A 336 -1.64 -13.05 -15.23
CA SER A 336 -1.06 -12.83 -16.57
C SER A 336 0.36 -13.40 -16.64
N GLN A 337 0.78 -13.97 -17.76
CA GLN A 337 2.10 -14.62 -17.90
C GLN A 337 3.01 -13.91 -18.89
N ALA A 338 2.65 -13.98 -20.17
CA ALA A 338 3.46 -13.48 -21.27
C ALA A 338 2.55 -12.98 -22.37
N ARG A 339 3.07 -12.07 -23.21
CA ARG A 339 2.39 -11.73 -24.46
C ARG A 339 2.51 -12.86 -25.47
N GLY A 340 1.51 -12.97 -26.34
CA GLY A 340 1.45 -13.95 -27.42
C GLY A 340 0.20 -14.81 -27.38
N SER A 341 0.19 -15.83 -28.26
CA SER A 341 -0.98 -16.66 -28.54
C SER A 341 -0.73 -18.16 -28.43
N ASP A 342 0.49 -18.60 -28.07
CA ASP A 342 0.83 -20.02 -27.91
C ASP A 342 0.82 -20.41 -26.41
N PRO A 343 -0.31 -20.90 -25.87
CA PRO A 343 -0.39 -21.30 -24.46
C PRO A 343 0.48 -22.52 -24.14
N ARG A 344 0.78 -23.37 -25.14
CA ARG A 344 1.59 -24.58 -24.94
C ARG A 344 3.05 -24.20 -24.70
N ALA A 345 3.62 -23.32 -25.53
CA ALA A 345 5.01 -22.89 -25.37
C ALA A 345 5.27 -22.24 -24.00
N VAL A 346 4.32 -21.41 -23.53
CA VAL A 346 4.38 -20.79 -22.21
C VAL A 346 4.26 -21.84 -21.10
N ALA A 347 3.35 -22.81 -21.24
CA ALA A 347 3.18 -23.90 -20.28
C ALA A 347 4.44 -24.76 -20.14
N GLU A 348 5.04 -25.19 -21.26
CA GLU A 348 6.25 -26.01 -21.28
C GLU A 348 7.44 -25.27 -20.63
N SER A 349 7.58 -23.98 -20.95
CA SER A 349 8.62 -23.11 -20.34
C SER A 349 8.42 -22.96 -18.83
N PHE A 350 7.18 -22.75 -18.38
CA PHE A 350 6.86 -22.61 -16.96
C PHE A 350 7.10 -23.91 -16.19
N VAL A 351 6.64 -25.05 -16.73
CA VAL A 351 6.85 -26.37 -16.13
C VAL A 351 8.34 -26.68 -15.96
N ALA A 352 9.16 -26.37 -16.97
CA ALA A 352 10.61 -26.55 -16.90
C ALA A 352 11.25 -25.65 -15.85
N ALA A 353 10.89 -24.37 -15.82
CA ALA A 353 11.42 -23.40 -14.86
C ALA A 353 11.10 -23.78 -13.39
N GLN A 354 9.88 -24.25 -13.14
CA GLN A 354 9.40 -24.64 -11.81
C GLN A 354 9.68 -26.11 -11.46
N ARG A 355 10.31 -26.88 -12.36
CA ARG A 355 10.63 -28.31 -12.18
C ARG A 355 9.40 -29.14 -11.79
N ILE A 356 8.25 -28.86 -12.43
CA ILE A 356 6.99 -29.55 -12.15
C ILE A 356 7.04 -30.96 -12.73
N ARG A 357 6.72 -31.96 -11.91
CA ARG A 357 6.55 -33.35 -12.36
C ARG A 357 5.17 -33.50 -12.99
N VAL A 358 5.12 -33.51 -14.31
CA VAL A 358 3.87 -33.61 -15.07
C VAL A 358 3.30 -35.02 -14.99
N SER A 359 2.03 -35.14 -14.59
CA SER A 359 1.28 -36.39 -14.64
C SER A 359 0.40 -36.47 -15.89
N ARG A 360 -0.17 -35.34 -16.32
CA ARG A 360 -0.97 -35.23 -17.55
C ARG A 360 -0.85 -33.83 -18.12
N ALA A 361 -0.72 -33.72 -19.43
CA ALA A 361 -0.79 -32.44 -20.12
C ALA A 361 -1.47 -32.58 -21.48
N GLY A 362 -2.08 -31.51 -21.98
CA GLY A 362 -2.68 -31.52 -23.30
C GLY A 362 -3.43 -30.23 -23.65
N ALA A 363 -3.64 -30.03 -24.95
CA ALA A 363 -4.47 -28.95 -25.46
C ALA A 363 -5.93 -29.13 -25.03
N VAL A 364 -6.55 -28.02 -24.67
CA VAL A 364 -7.97 -27.91 -24.28
C VAL A 364 -8.56 -26.64 -24.88
N SER A 365 -9.89 -26.52 -24.90
CA SER A 365 -10.59 -25.32 -25.32
C SER A 365 -11.39 -24.76 -24.15
N ILE A 366 -11.20 -23.48 -23.83
CA ILE A 366 -11.89 -22.79 -22.73
C ILE A 366 -12.77 -21.69 -23.34
N SER A 367 -14.09 -21.83 -23.31
CA SER A 367 -15.01 -20.86 -23.94
C SER A 367 -14.69 -20.57 -25.42
N GLY A 368 -14.15 -21.55 -26.14
CA GLY A 368 -13.71 -21.42 -27.54
C GLY A 368 -12.30 -20.83 -27.71
N LEU A 369 -11.59 -20.55 -26.63
CA LEU A 369 -10.20 -20.05 -26.62
C LEU A 369 -9.21 -21.22 -26.59
N GLU A 370 -8.09 -21.05 -27.30
CA GLU A 370 -6.98 -21.99 -27.25
C GLU A 370 -6.36 -22.01 -25.85
N ALA A 371 -6.21 -23.21 -25.29
CA ALA A 371 -5.66 -23.39 -23.97
C ALA A 371 -4.83 -24.68 -23.85
N PHE A 372 -3.98 -24.73 -22.84
CA PHE A 372 -3.14 -25.89 -22.54
C PHE A 372 -3.23 -26.20 -21.04
N ARG A 373 -3.64 -27.42 -20.69
CA ARG A 373 -3.79 -27.86 -19.30
C ARG A 373 -2.64 -28.75 -18.90
N VAL A 374 -2.14 -28.55 -17.68
CA VAL A 374 -1.12 -29.37 -17.02
C VAL A 374 -1.63 -29.78 -15.65
N LEU A 375 -1.60 -31.08 -15.38
CA LEU A 375 -1.72 -31.65 -14.04
C LEU A 375 -0.34 -32.17 -13.64
N GLY A 376 0.07 -31.88 -12.41
CA GLY A 376 1.38 -32.29 -11.94
C GLY A 376 1.58 -32.05 -10.46
N VAL A 377 2.84 -32.17 -10.05
CA VAL A 377 3.27 -31.98 -8.67
C VAL A 377 4.49 -31.06 -8.69
N ALA A 378 4.42 -29.94 -7.97
CA ALA A 378 5.58 -29.11 -7.68
C ALA A 378 6.33 -29.71 -6.48
N GLN A 379 7.66 -29.78 -6.58
CA GLN A 379 8.50 -30.17 -5.46
C GLN A 379 8.87 -28.92 -4.67
N THR A 380 8.63 -28.96 -3.36
CA THR A 380 8.94 -27.84 -2.47
C THR A 380 9.69 -28.36 -1.25
N GLU A 381 10.36 -27.48 -0.51
CA GLU A 381 11.06 -27.86 0.73
C GLU A 381 10.12 -28.46 1.78
N SER A 382 8.84 -28.07 1.75
CA SER A 382 7.78 -28.58 2.63
C SER A 382 7.07 -29.84 2.10
N GLY A 383 7.51 -30.38 0.96
CA GLY A 383 6.94 -31.59 0.33
C GLY A 383 6.33 -31.36 -1.05
N ASP A 384 5.78 -32.44 -1.60
CA ASP A 384 5.13 -32.47 -2.90
C ASP A 384 3.75 -31.77 -2.85
N VAL A 385 3.55 -30.75 -3.70
CA VAL A 385 2.29 -30.00 -3.80
C VAL A 385 1.64 -30.29 -5.16
N PRO A 386 0.50 -31.01 -5.19
CA PRO A 386 -0.23 -31.23 -6.43
C PRO A 386 -0.87 -29.94 -6.93
N LEU A 387 -0.89 -29.79 -8.25
CA LEU A 387 -1.33 -28.58 -8.91
C LEU A 387 -2.05 -28.87 -10.23
N MET A 388 -2.95 -27.97 -10.58
CA MET A 388 -3.51 -27.85 -11.92
C MET A 388 -3.17 -26.48 -12.49
N LEU A 389 -2.64 -26.45 -13.72
CA LEU A 389 -2.41 -25.23 -14.47
C LEU A 389 -3.25 -25.26 -15.74
N VAL A 390 -3.89 -24.15 -16.07
CA VAL A 390 -4.55 -23.95 -17.36
C VAL A 390 -4.06 -22.64 -17.95
N PHE A 391 -3.30 -22.73 -19.04
CA PHE A 391 -2.81 -21.58 -19.80
C PHE A 391 -3.81 -21.26 -20.90
N ILE A 392 -4.29 -20.01 -20.97
CA ILE A 392 -5.38 -19.59 -21.84
C ILE A 392 -4.90 -18.40 -22.68
N ALA A 393 -4.97 -18.52 -24.01
CA ALA A 393 -4.65 -17.42 -24.91
C ALA A 393 -5.84 -16.47 -25.06
N TYR A 394 -5.64 -15.19 -24.74
CA TYR A 394 -6.67 -14.18 -24.85
C TYR A 394 -6.09 -12.78 -25.12
N ARG A 395 -6.49 -12.16 -26.24
CA ARG A 395 -6.10 -10.78 -26.61
C ARG A 395 -4.59 -10.50 -26.53
N ASP A 396 -3.78 -11.35 -27.16
CA ASP A 396 -2.31 -11.25 -27.18
C ASP A 396 -1.64 -11.40 -25.79
N VAL A 397 -2.34 -11.98 -24.83
CA VAL A 397 -1.82 -12.33 -23.52
C VAL A 397 -2.16 -13.78 -23.21
N ILE A 398 -1.19 -14.52 -22.68
CA ILE A 398 -1.42 -15.83 -22.07
C ILE A 398 -1.70 -15.61 -20.58
N TYR A 399 -2.89 -16.01 -20.15
CA TYR A 399 -3.27 -16.07 -18.74
C TYR A 399 -3.06 -17.48 -18.21
N ARG A 400 -2.80 -17.61 -16.91
CA ARG A 400 -2.70 -18.91 -16.24
C ARG A 400 -3.65 -18.97 -15.06
N VAL A 401 -4.53 -19.96 -15.08
CA VAL A 401 -5.27 -20.38 -13.89
C VAL A 401 -4.47 -21.45 -13.15
N THR A 402 -4.16 -21.20 -11.89
CA THR A 402 -3.39 -22.05 -11.00
C THR A 402 -4.30 -22.56 -9.89
N GLY A 403 -4.58 -23.87 -9.85
CA GLY A 403 -5.27 -24.54 -8.76
C GLY A 403 -4.29 -25.33 -7.89
N LEU A 404 -4.26 -25.05 -6.59
CA LEU A 404 -3.39 -25.70 -5.61
C LEU A 404 -4.22 -26.21 -4.44
N ALA A 405 -3.90 -27.39 -3.92
CA ALA A 405 -4.48 -27.88 -2.68
C ALA A 405 -3.50 -28.76 -1.91
N ARG A 406 -3.78 -28.98 -0.62
CA ARG A 406 -3.10 -30.06 0.13
C ARG A 406 -3.34 -31.40 -0.57
N SER A 407 -2.33 -32.25 -0.57
CA SER A 407 -2.37 -33.53 -1.29
C SER A 407 -3.54 -34.43 -0.90
N SER A 408 -3.96 -34.36 0.37
CA SER A 408 -5.10 -35.13 0.89
C SER A 408 -6.46 -34.70 0.32
N VAL A 409 -6.62 -33.46 -0.15
CA VAL A 409 -7.91 -32.91 -0.61
C VAL A 409 -7.87 -32.47 -2.08
N PHE A 410 -6.75 -32.63 -2.77
CA PHE A 410 -6.60 -32.17 -4.16
C PHE A 410 -7.61 -32.80 -5.12
N GLN A 411 -7.85 -34.12 -4.99
CA GLN A 411 -8.81 -34.81 -5.84
C GLN A 411 -10.25 -34.31 -5.63
N GLU A 412 -10.61 -33.94 -4.39
CA GLU A 412 -11.91 -33.38 -4.06
C GLU A 412 -12.08 -31.95 -4.61
N ARG A 413 -10.98 -31.19 -4.71
CA ARG A 413 -10.95 -29.78 -5.15
C ARG A 413 -10.69 -29.59 -6.64
N ALA A 414 -10.26 -30.64 -7.35
CA ALA A 414 -9.93 -30.56 -8.77
C ALA A 414 -11.08 -30.01 -9.62
N ALA A 415 -12.32 -30.41 -9.32
CA ALA A 415 -13.51 -29.93 -10.02
C ALA A 415 -13.77 -28.43 -9.81
N ASP A 416 -13.41 -27.87 -8.65
CA ASP A 416 -13.55 -26.43 -8.39
C ASP A 416 -12.57 -25.64 -9.27
N PHE A 417 -11.33 -26.13 -9.38
CA PHE A 417 -10.32 -25.50 -10.24
C PHE A 417 -10.70 -25.57 -11.71
N GLU A 418 -11.21 -26.72 -12.17
CA GLU A 418 -11.63 -26.92 -13.56
C GLU A 418 -12.76 -25.98 -13.92
N LYS A 419 -13.80 -25.90 -13.08
CA LYS A 419 -14.93 -24.96 -13.27
C LYS A 419 -14.47 -23.51 -13.30
N THR A 420 -13.54 -23.11 -12.44
CA THR A 420 -12.98 -21.76 -12.47
C THR A 420 -12.25 -21.49 -13.78
N ALA A 421 -11.39 -22.40 -14.24
CA ALA A 421 -10.71 -22.23 -15.53
C ALA A 421 -11.70 -22.18 -16.71
N GLU A 422 -12.69 -23.08 -16.73
CA GLU A 422 -13.73 -23.16 -17.77
C GLU A 422 -14.62 -21.93 -17.84
N SER A 423 -14.76 -21.20 -16.73
CA SER A 423 -15.54 -19.96 -16.68
C SER A 423 -14.81 -18.73 -17.23
N PHE A 424 -13.53 -18.84 -17.58
CA PHE A 424 -12.81 -17.73 -18.19
C PHE A 424 -13.39 -17.43 -19.58
N GLY A 425 -13.69 -16.16 -19.83
CA GLY A 425 -14.34 -15.74 -21.08
C GLY A 425 -14.25 -14.25 -21.34
N ALA A 426 -14.65 -13.85 -22.54
CA ALA A 426 -14.73 -12.45 -22.92
C ALA A 426 -15.87 -11.75 -22.16
N LEU A 427 -15.60 -10.53 -21.68
CA LEU A 427 -16.60 -9.69 -21.04
C LEU A 427 -17.62 -9.19 -22.08
N SER A 428 -18.89 -9.51 -21.87
CA SER A 428 -19.99 -9.05 -22.72
C SER A 428 -20.28 -7.55 -22.53
N SER A 429 -20.94 -6.93 -23.51
CA SER A 429 -21.37 -5.53 -23.40
C SER A 429 -22.34 -5.31 -22.23
N ALA A 430 -23.18 -6.30 -21.93
CA ALA A 430 -24.13 -6.24 -20.82
C ALA A 430 -23.42 -6.33 -19.46
N GLU A 431 -22.38 -7.15 -19.32
CA GLU A 431 -21.54 -7.19 -18.11
C GLU A 431 -20.76 -5.90 -17.95
N ARG A 432 -20.12 -5.42 -19.02
CA ARG A 432 -19.38 -4.15 -19.00
C ARG A 432 -20.26 -2.98 -18.55
N ALA A 433 -21.50 -2.90 -19.03
CA ALA A 433 -22.42 -1.81 -18.70
C ALA A 433 -22.90 -1.80 -17.24
N ARG A 434 -22.72 -2.89 -16.49
CA ARG A 434 -23.06 -2.96 -15.06
C ARG A 434 -21.92 -2.53 -14.13
N ILE A 435 -20.69 -2.51 -14.64
CA ILE A 435 -19.52 -2.09 -13.85
C ILE A 435 -19.64 -0.60 -13.58
N VAL A 436 -19.69 -0.26 -12.29
CA VAL A 436 -19.72 1.12 -11.79
C VAL A 436 -18.44 1.43 -11.05
N GLN A 437 -17.98 2.67 -11.21
CA GLN A 437 -16.93 3.26 -10.39
C GLN A 437 -17.56 4.18 -9.35
N ARG A 438 -17.18 3.99 -8.09
CA ARG A 438 -17.48 4.97 -7.05
C ARG A 438 -16.47 6.11 -7.11
N ARG A 439 -16.96 7.35 -7.16
CA ARG A 439 -16.14 8.56 -7.22
C ARG A 439 -16.55 9.57 -6.17
N LEU A 440 -15.56 10.33 -5.70
CA LEU A 440 -15.75 11.51 -4.89
C LEU A 440 -16.34 12.60 -5.77
N ARG A 441 -17.44 13.18 -5.27
CA ARG A 441 -18.14 14.29 -5.90
C ARG A 441 -18.40 15.39 -4.88
N LEU A 442 -18.56 16.61 -5.39
CA LEU A 442 -18.85 17.78 -4.57
C LEU A 442 -20.27 18.29 -4.83
N ALA A 443 -20.96 18.67 -3.77
CA ALA A 443 -22.24 19.36 -3.85
C ALA A 443 -22.26 20.58 -2.94
N LYS A 444 -22.90 21.66 -3.40
CA LYS A 444 -23.23 22.80 -2.55
C LYS A 444 -24.43 22.42 -1.67
N ALA A 445 -24.31 22.69 -0.37
CA ALA A 445 -25.39 22.53 0.59
C ALA A 445 -26.45 23.63 0.46
N LEU A 446 -27.70 23.27 0.69
CA LEU A 446 -28.80 24.22 0.87
C LEU A 446 -28.81 24.73 2.32
N ALA A 447 -29.41 25.91 2.53
CA ALA A 447 -29.45 26.53 3.86
C ALA A 447 -30.18 25.63 4.89
N GLY A 448 -29.47 25.22 5.95
CA GLY A 448 -30.04 24.43 7.04
C GLY A 448 -30.31 22.95 6.70
N GLU A 449 -29.89 22.52 5.51
CA GLU A 449 -29.96 21.13 5.03
C GLU A 449 -29.13 20.22 5.95
N THR A 450 -29.65 19.05 6.30
CA THR A 450 -28.85 18.04 7.02
C THR A 450 -28.02 17.21 6.05
N ILE A 451 -27.03 16.49 6.57
CA ILE A 451 -26.20 15.56 5.78
C ILE A 451 -27.06 14.50 5.07
N GLU A 452 -28.09 13.99 5.74
CA GLU A 452 -29.04 13.00 5.21
C GLU A 452 -29.84 13.58 4.04
N GLN A 453 -30.33 14.81 4.18
CA GLN A 453 -31.09 15.51 3.14
C GLN A 453 -30.22 15.76 1.91
N LEU A 454 -28.98 16.23 2.12
CA LEU A 454 -28.01 16.41 1.04
C LEU A 454 -27.73 15.09 0.33
N GLY A 455 -27.44 14.03 1.09
CA GLY A 455 -27.13 12.70 0.56
C GLY A 455 -28.25 12.15 -0.32
N ALA A 456 -29.51 12.26 0.12
CA ALA A 456 -30.68 11.85 -0.65
C ALA A 456 -30.82 12.66 -1.95
N ARG A 457 -30.57 13.97 -1.92
CA ARG A 457 -30.68 14.87 -3.09
C ARG A 457 -29.64 14.56 -4.17
N VAL A 458 -28.44 14.14 -3.79
CA VAL A 458 -27.30 14.00 -4.72
C VAL A 458 -27.05 12.56 -5.20
N ARG A 459 -27.95 11.62 -4.88
CA ARG A 459 -27.80 10.17 -5.15
C ARG A 459 -26.50 9.61 -4.58
N ASN A 460 -26.22 9.98 -3.33
CA ASN A 460 -25.04 9.51 -2.62
C ASN A 460 -25.16 8.03 -2.23
N VAL A 461 -24.03 7.34 -2.16
CA VAL A 461 -23.93 5.93 -1.72
C VAL A 461 -23.22 5.73 -0.38
N TRP A 462 -22.68 6.78 0.23
CA TRP A 462 -22.15 6.73 1.60
C TRP A 462 -23.23 6.79 2.67
N SER A 463 -22.96 6.28 3.87
CA SER A 463 -23.78 6.60 5.04
C SER A 463 -23.65 8.08 5.42
N SER A 464 -24.57 8.62 6.22
CA SER A 464 -24.43 9.99 6.73
C SER A 464 -23.20 10.14 7.63
N GLU A 465 -22.82 9.10 8.37
CA GLU A 465 -21.59 9.05 9.17
C GLU A 465 -20.34 9.15 8.28
N GLN A 466 -20.31 8.45 7.15
CA GLN A 466 -19.20 8.54 6.17
C GLN A 466 -19.11 9.93 5.53
N ILE A 467 -20.23 10.54 5.13
CA ILE A 467 -20.23 11.93 4.64
C ILE A 467 -19.71 12.88 5.73
N ALA A 468 -20.16 12.68 6.98
CA ALA A 468 -19.76 13.52 8.10
C ALA A 468 -18.25 13.45 8.34
N ILE A 469 -17.67 12.25 8.41
CA ILE A 469 -16.22 12.03 8.58
C ILE A 469 -15.46 12.65 7.41
N ALA A 470 -15.83 12.32 6.17
CA ALA A 470 -15.17 12.85 4.99
C ALA A 470 -15.17 14.39 4.99
N ASN A 471 -16.15 15.05 5.59
CA ASN A 471 -16.26 16.51 5.61
C ASN A 471 -15.81 17.19 6.91
N ALA A 472 -15.22 16.45 7.85
CA ALA A 472 -14.88 16.92 9.20
C ALA A 472 -16.09 17.60 9.88
N LEU A 473 -17.25 16.94 9.81
CA LEU A 473 -18.53 17.38 10.37
C LEU A 473 -19.03 16.38 11.40
N GLU A 474 -19.79 16.85 12.39
CA GLU A 474 -20.49 15.97 13.32
C GLU A 474 -21.80 15.45 12.72
N PRO A 475 -22.24 14.22 13.06
CA PRO A 475 -23.57 13.75 12.70
C PRO A 475 -24.66 14.73 13.14
N GLY A 476 -25.68 14.95 12.28
CA GLY A 476 -26.77 15.89 12.57
C GLY A 476 -26.42 17.38 12.39
N THR A 477 -25.21 17.73 11.95
CA THR A 477 -24.85 19.11 11.60
C THR A 477 -25.81 19.69 10.57
N ARG A 478 -26.33 20.90 10.82
CA ARG A 478 -27.04 21.68 9.80
C ARG A 478 -26.05 22.46 8.96
N LEU A 479 -26.15 22.29 7.64
CA LEU A 479 -25.18 22.83 6.70
C LEU A 479 -25.47 24.29 6.37
N GLU A 480 -24.40 25.07 6.26
CA GLU A 480 -24.46 26.43 5.76
C GLU A 480 -24.69 26.45 4.25
N ALA A 481 -25.46 27.45 3.79
CA ALA A 481 -25.76 27.60 2.37
C ALA A 481 -24.47 27.77 1.56
N GLY A 482 -24.34 27.00 0.47
CA GLY A 482 -23.21 27.10 -0.43
C GLY A 482 -21.94 26.37 0.02
N ARG A 483 -21.90 25.81 1.24
CA ARG A 483 -20.77 24.97 1.69
C ARG A 483 -20.62 23.77 0.74
N LEU A 484 -19.41 23.57 0.22
CA LEU A 484 -19.09 22.36 -0.56
C LEU A 484 -18.95 21.15 0.37
N VAL A 485 -19.66 20.08 0.04
CA VAL A 485 -19.70 18.82 0.77
C VAL A 485 -19.29 17.69 -0.17
N LYS A 486 -18.30 16.92 0.26
CA LYS A 486 -17.87 15.69 -0.39
C LYS A 486 -18.91 14.60 -0.18
N PHE A 487 -19.23 13.85 -1.24
CA PHE A 487 -20.08 12.67 -1.17
C PHE A 487 -19.57 11.61 -2.16
N ALA A 488 -20.02 10.37 -1.99
CA ALA A 488 -19.70 9.30 -2.91
C ALA A 488 -20.84 9.08 -3.89
N ARG A 489 -20.51 8.93 -5.16
CA ARG A 489 -21.48 8.57 -6.20
C ARG A 489 -20.97 7.41 -7.02
N GLU A 490 -21.86 6.46 -7.31
CA GLU A 490 -21.60 5.42 -8.30
C GLU A 490 -21.93 5.96 -9.68
N GLU A 491 -20.97 5.79 -10.59
CA GLU A 491 -21.04 6.25 -11.98
C GLU A 491 -20.65 5.09 -12.88
N PRO A 492 -21.26 4.94 -14.07
CA PRO A 492 -20.78 3.98 -15.06
C PRO A 492 -19.29 4.20 -15.34
N LEU A 493 -18.54 3.11 -15.45
CA LEU A 493 -17.11 3.17 -15.72
C LEU A 493 -16.79 3.68 -17.12
#